data_AF-A0A382STY7-F1
#
_entry.id   AF-A0A382STY7-F1
#
_cell.length_a   1.000
_cell.length_b   1.000
_cell.length_c   1.000
_cell.angle_alpha   90.00
_cell.angle_beta   90.00
_cell.angle_gamma   90.00
#
_symmetry.space_group_name_H-M   'P 1'
#
loop_
_entity.id
_entity.type
_entity.pdbx_description
1 polymer ?
#
loop_
_entity_poly.entity_id
_entity_poly.type
_entity_poly.pdbx_seq_one_letter_code
_entity_poly.pdbx_strand_id
1 'polypeptide(L)'
;MQSEYKIILHMKLEDIISQSIHENGKPIGFDVFMNFALYSPGLGYYRSSANIFGHQGDFITAPETSDLFGYSVAKQCAQIITSGGDVLEFGAGSGVLAVQVLFELGRLKSLPKKYYIMELSGQLKQQQKQTILSILPELVDRVEWLTELPTGFSGVVIANEVLDAIPAKRLIFSGGRFVELGVDFIDGNFQWKPLDEPYSNSLTSLPAICDEGYT
;
A
#
# COMPACT_ATOMS: atom_id res chain seq x y z
N MET A 1 13.79 41.93 -22.58
CA MET A 1 14.66 40.73 -22.72
C MET A 1 15.48 40.60 -21.44
N GLN A 2 15.74 39.36 -21.01
CA GLN A 2 16.25 38.91 -19.69
C GLN A 2 15.11 38.67 -18.67
N SER A 3 14.39 37.55 -18.75
CA SER A 3 14.75 36.15 -18.38
C SER A 3 14.73 35.94 -16.87
N GLU A 4 13.54 35.64 -16.34
CA GLU A 4 13.34 35.03 -15.03
C GLU A 4 14.03 33.67 -14.99
N TYR A 5 15.11 33.55 -14.22
CA TYR A 5 15.69 32.25 -13.87
C TYR A 5 14.80 31.59 -12.82
N LYS A 6 13.73 30.95 -13.27
CA LYS A 6 12.96 30.02 -12.44
C LYS A 6 13.71 28.68 -12.43
N ILE A 7 14.79 28.60 -11.65
CA ILE A 7 15.40 27.30 -11.32
C ILE A 7 14.41 26.61 -10.37
N ILE A 8 13.43 25.91 -10.93
CA ILE A 8 12.67 24.91 -10.18
C ILE A 8 13.60 23.70 -10.11
N LEU A 9 14.45 23.65 -9.08
CA LEU A 9 15.12 22.40 -8.71
C LEU A 9 14.01 21.42 -8.31
N HIS A 10 13.66 20.52 -9.22
CA HIS A 10 12.86 19.35 -8.87
C HIS A 10 13.72 18.49 -7.94
N MET A 11 13.50 18.63 -6.62
CA MET A 11 14.09 17.71 -5.65
C MET A 11 13.65 16.30 -5.99
N LYS A 12 14.62 15.40 -6.11
CA LYS A 12 14.35 13.97 -6.24
C LYS A 12 14.07 13.38 -4.87
N LEU A 13 13.40 12.24 -4.85
CA LEU A 13 13.14 11.52 -3.59
C LEU A 13 14.45 11.16 -2.86
N GLU A 14 15.50 10.82 -3.60
CA GLU A 14 16.84 10.58 -3.07
C GLU A 14 17.39 11.79 -2.30
N ASP A 15 17.22 13.00 -2.84
CA ASP A 15 17.67 14.25 -2.20
C ASP A 15 16.96 14.44 -0.85
N ILE A 16 15.66 14.16 -0.79
CA ILE A 16 14.85 14.28 0.44
C ILE A 16 15.31 13.29 1.50
N ILE A 17 15.50 12.02 1.13
CA ILE A 17 15.88 10.98 2.09
C ILE A 17 17.32 11.20 2.58
N SER A 18 18.25 11.48 1.67
CA SER A 18 19.65 11.75 2.03
C SER A 18 19.80 12.99 2.90
N GLN A 19 19.07 14.08 2.59
CA GLN A 19 19.02 15.27 3.44
C GLN A 19 18.48 14.95 4.83
N SER A 20 17.41 14.15 4.94
CA SER A 20 16.86 13.73 6.23
C SER A 20 17.86 12.93 7.07
N ILE A 21 18.64 12.03 6.45
CA ILE A 21 19.70 11.27 7.13
C ILE A 21 20.80 12.22 7.62
N HIS A 22 21.29 13.11 6.75
CA HIS A 22 22.34 14.07 7.08
C HIS A 22 21.92 15.04 8.20
N GLU A 23 20.71 15.59 8.15
CA GLU A 23 20.19 16.51 9.17
C GLU A 23 19.99 15.84 10.54
N ASN A 24 19.61 14.57 10.55
CA ASN A 24 19.48 13.78 11.78
C ASN A 24 20.84 13.33 12.34
N GLY A 25 21.92 13.40 11.54
CA GLY A 25 23.26 12.96 11.93
C GLY A 25 23.38 11.47 12.24
N LYS A 26 22.41 10.66 11.79
CA LYS A 26 22.33 9.22 12.04
C LYS A 26 21.51 8.50 10.96
N PRO A 27 21.70 7.18 10.77
CA PRO A 27 20.86 6.38 9.89
C PRO A 27 19.39 6.41 10.33
N ILE A 28 18.49 6.25 9.37
CA ILE A 28 17.05 6.13 9.62
C ILE A 28 16.62 4.67 9.67
N GLY A 29 15.52 4.36 10.36
CA GLY A 29 14.93 3.02 10.32
C GLY A 29 14.49 2.64 8.90
N PHE A 30 14.50 1.33 8.58
CA PHE A 30 14.06 0.86 7.26
C PHE A 30 12.57 1.13 7.02
N ASP A 31 11.75 1.13 8.07
CA ASP A 31 10.35 1.56 8.03
C ASP A 31 10.22 3.03 7.61
N VAL A 32 11.08 3.90 8.13
CA VAL A 32 11.11 5.32 7.73
C VAL A 32 11.53 5.47 6.27
N PHE A 33 12.56 4.72 5.84
CA PHE A 33 13.00 4.70 4.45
C PHE A 33 11.89 4.21 3.51
N MET A 34 11.25 3.08 3.82
CA MET A 34 10.10 2.54 3.08
C MET A 34 8.98 3.56 2.99
N ASN A 35 8.66 4.24 4.09
CA ASN A 35 7.60 5.25 4.08
C ASN A 35 7.91 6.41 3.12
N PHE A 36 9.15 6.90 3.09
CA PHE A 36 9.56 7.89 2.09
C PHE A 36 9.47 7.32 0.67
N ALA A 37 10.06 6.16 0.43
CA ALA A 37 10.12 5.51 -0.89
C ALA A 37 8.72 5.25 -1.47
N LEU A 38 7.77 4.80 -0.64
CA LEU A 38 6.45 4.34 -1.07
C LEU A 38 5.40 5.46 -1.04
N TYR A 39 5.44 6.35 -0.04
CA TYR A 39 4.30 7.22 0.29
C TYR A 39 4.62 8.71 0.35
N SER A 40 5.83 9.15 -0.02
CA SER A 40 6.12 10.58 -0.13
C SER A 40 5.12 11.27 -1.07
N PRO A 41 4.45 12.36 -0.66
CA PRO A 41 3.52 13.08 -1.53
C PRO A 41 4.15 13.47 -2.87
N GLY A 42 3.56 13.02 -3.98
CA GLY A 42 4.00 13.35 -5.35
C GLY A 42 5.28 12.67 -5.83
N LEU A 43 6.06 12.02 -4.95
CA LEU A 43 7.36 11.43 -5.27
C LEU A 43 7.46 9.94 -4.91
N GLY A 44 6.73 9.51 -3.88
CA GLY A 44 6.68 8.12 -3.46
C GLY A 44 6.03 7.27 -4.54
N TYR A 45 6.44 6.01 -4.60
CA TYR A 45 6.02 5.07 -5.62
C TYR A 45 4.48 5.01 -5.80
N TYR A 46 3.72 4.85 -4.71
CA TYR A 46 2.25 4.81 -4.75
C TYR A 46 1.56 6.17 -4.84
N ARG A 47 2.33 7.28 -4.84
CA ARG A 47 1.80 8.66 -4.87
C ARG A 47 2.27 9.49 -6.05
N SER A 48 3.07 8.92 -6.95
CA SER A 48 3.71 9.64 -8.07
C SER A 48 3.20 9.21 -9.46
N SER A 49 2.59 8.03 -9.60
CA SER A 49 2.22 7.48 -10.92
C SER A 49 0.86 6.76 -10.92
N ALA A 50 0.13 6.86 -12.04
CA ALA A 50 -1.15 6.15 -12.25
C ALA A 50 -0.96 4.73 -12.80
N ASN A 51 0.13 4.48 -13.51
CA ASN A 51 0.27 3.28 -14.37
C ASN A 51 1.02 2.15 -13.67
N ILE A 52 0.96 2.09 -12.34
CA ILE A 52 1.75 1.15 -11.54
C ILE A 52 1.22 -0.29 -11.63
N PHE A 53 -0.07 -0.45 -11.92
CA PHE A 53 -0.79 -1.71 -11.80
C PHE A 53 -1.08 -2.35 -13.17
N GLY A 54 -1.04 -3.69 -13.20
CA GLY A 54 -1.43 -4.50 -14.36
C GLY A 54 -0.29 -4.79 -15.32
N HIS A 55 -0.60 -5.38 -16.48
CA HIS A 55 0.39 -5.87 -17.45
C HIS A 55 1.36 -4.81 -18.00
N GLN A 56 1.04 -3.51 -17.87
CA GLN A 56 1.90 -2.40 -18.29
C GLN A 56 2.60 -1.70 -17.11
N GLY A 57 2.35 -2.14 -15.88
CA GLY A 57 2.97 -1.64 -14.66
C GLY A 57 4.13 -2.52 -14.18
N ASP A 58 4.74 -2.15 -13.05
CA ASP A 58 5.91 -2.83 -12.50
C ASP A 58 5.58 -4.16 -11.81
N PHE A 59 4.31 -4.40 -11.45
CA PHE A 59 3.84 -5.68 -10.95
C PHE A 59 2.42 -6.02 -11.41
N ILE A 60 2.20 -7.33 -11.58
CA ILE A 60 0.89 -7.91 -11.88
C ILE A 60 0.34 -8.55 -10.59
N THR A 61 -0.90 -8.20 -10.25
CA THR A 61 -1.59 -8.78 -9.10
C THR A 61 -2.53 -9.90 -9.56
N ALA A 62 -2.99 -10.73 -8.62
CA ALA A 62 -3.90 -11.84 -8.94
C ALA A 62 -5.18 -11.41 -9.69
N PRO A 63 -5.86 -10.30 -9.33
CA PRO A 63 -7.02 -9.80 -10.08
C PRO A 63 -6.70 -9.45 -11.55
N GLU A 64 -5.51 -8.94 -11.82
CA GLU A 64 -5.07 -8.55 -13.17
C GLU A 64 -4.69 -9.76 -14.03
N THR A 65 -4.46 -10.92 -13.43
CA THR A 65 -4.10 -12.16 -14.15
C THR A 65 -5.32 -12.94 -14.61
N SER A 66 -6.37 -12.99 -13.78
CA SER A 66 -7.58 -13.76 -14.09
C SER A 66 -8.79 -13.33 -13.25
N ASP A 67 -9.94 -13.19 -13.90
CA ASP A 67 -11.22 -12.92 -13.23
C ASP A 67 -11.64 -14.02 -12.25
N LEU A 68 -11.08 -15.23 -12.37
CA LEU A 68 -11.34 -16.34 -11.45
C LEU A 68 -10.96 -16.00 -10.01
N PHE A 69 -9.95 -15.15 -9.80
CA PHE A 69 -9.58 -14.70 -8.46
C PHE A 69 -10.72 -13.88 -7.84
N GLY A 70 -11.15 -12.81 -8.50
CA GLY A 70 -12.24 -11.97 -8.01
C GLY A 70 -13.56 -12.73 -7.85
N TYR A 71 -13.88 -13.65 -8.75
CA TYR A 71 -15.08 -14.50 -8.62
C TYR A 71 -15.00 -15.46 -7.43
N SER A 72 -13.81 -15.97 -7.11
CA SER A 72 -13.61 -16.82 -5.94
C SER A 72 -13.77 -16.03 -4.64
N VAL A 73 -13.20 -14.82 -4.58
CA VAL A 73 -13.37 -13.89 -3.47
C VAL A 73 -14.86 -13.51 -3.31
N ALA A 74 -15.56 -13.23 -4.40
CA ALA A 74 -16.99 -12.91 -4.39
C ALA A 74 -17.85 -14.01 -3.76
N LYS A 75 -17.55 -15.28 -4.03
CA LYS A 75 -18.27 -16.41 -3.42
C LYS A 75 -18.09 -16.44 -1.91
N GLN A 76 -16.89 -16.16 -1.41
CA GLN A 76 -16.65 -16.04 0.02
C GLN A 76 -17.40 -14.83 0.61
N CYS A 77 -17.43 -13.71 -0.12
CA CYS A 77 -18.17 -12.52 0.29
C CYS A 77 -19.67 -12.83 0.44
N ALA A 78 -20.27 -13.47 -0.57
CA ALA A 78 -21.69 -13.82 -0.59
C ALA A 78 -22.10 -14.63 0.64
N GLN A 79 -21.28 -15.60 1.07
CA GLN A 79 -21.56 -16.42 2.26
C GLN A 79 -21.69 -15.59 3.54
N ILE A 80 -20.97 -14.47 3.64
CA ILE A 80 -20.94 -13.60 4.82
C ILE A 80 -22.05 -12.55 4.75
N ILE A 81 -22.26 -11.93 3.58
CA ILE A 81 -23.21 -10.82 3.42
C ILE A 81 -24.65 -11.27 3.14
N THR A 82 -24.93 -12.58 3.07
CA THR A 82 -26.29 -13.12 2.80
C THR A 82 -27.34 -12.61 3.79
N SER A 83 -26.98 -12.40 5.06
CA SER A 83 -27.86 -11.85 6.10
C SER A 83 -27.83 -10.32 6.20
N GLY A 84 -27.21 -9.64 5.24
CA GLY A 84 -26.87 -8.22 5.28
C GLY A 84 -25.38 -7.99 5.54
N GLY A 85 -24.95 -6.76 5.27
CA GLY A 85 -23.56 -6.33 5.37
C GLY A 85 -23.03 -5.76 4.05
N ASP A 86 -21.91 -5.07 4.15
CA ASP A 86 -21.25 -4.38 3.04
C ASP A 86 -19.86 -4.97 2.77
N VAL A 87 -19.26 -4.58 1.65
CA VAL A 87 -17.87 -4.94 1.34
C VAL A 87 -17.00 -3.69 1.48
N LEU A 88 -15.84 -3.82 2.11
CA LEU A 88 -14.84 -2.76 2.21
C LEU A 88 -13.53 -3.28 1.64
N GLU A 89 -13.06 -2.68 0.55
CA GLU A 89 -11.78 -3.00 -0.08
C GLU A 89 -10.73 -1.94 0.26
N PHE A 90 -9.60 -2.37 0.82
CA PHE A 90 -8.41 -1.54 1.00
C PHE A 90 -7.53 -1.65 -0.23
N GLY A 91 -7.07 -0.51 -0.76
CA GLY A 91 -6.10 -0.49 -1.85
C GLY A 91 -6.61 -1.19 -3.11
N ALA A 92 -7.76 -0.76 -3.64
CA ALA A 92 -8.41 -1.39 -4.80
C ALA A 92 -7.63 -1.27 -6.13
N GLY A 93 -6.43 -0.68 -6.13
CA GLY A 93 -5.56 -0.54 -7.30
C GLY A 93 -6.28 0.11 -8.48
N SER A 94 -6.32 -0.61 -9.61
CA SER A 94 -7.00 -0.22 -10.86
C SER A 94 -8.54 -0.26 -10.78
N GLY A 95 -9.12 -0.88 -9.75
CA GLY A 95 -10.54 -1.16 -9.60
C GLY A 95 -11.00 -2.48 -10.23
N VAL A 96 -10.09 -3.26 -10.82
CA VAL A 96 -10.42 -4.55 -11.48
C VAL A 96 -11.02 -5.56 -10.51
N LEU A 97 -10.44 -5.71 -9.30
CA LEU A 97 -10.98 -6.62 -8.30
C LEU A 97 -12.41 -6.23 -7.88
N ALA A 98 -12.66 -4.94 -7.63
CA ALA A 98 -13.99 -4.43 -7.29
C ALA A 98 -15.03 -4.79 -8.38
N VAL A 99 -14.67 -4.63 -9.65
CA VAL A 99 -15.56 -5.01 -10.78
C VAL A 99 -15.82 -6.51 -10.79
N GLN A 100 -14.77 -7.33 -10.68
CA GLN A 100 -14.92 -8.79 -10.68
C GLN A 100 -15.81 -9.27 -9.52
N VAL A 101 -15.62 -8.71 -8.33
CA VAL A 101 -16.40 -9.04 -7.14
C VAL A 101 -17.85 -8.61 -7.29
N LEU A 102 -18.12 -7.36 -7.70
CA LEU A 102 -19.47 -6.85 -7.90
C LEU A 102 -20.22 -7.62 -8.99
N PHE A 103 -19.55 -7.97 -10.08
CA PHE A 103 -20.13 -8.77 -11.16
C PHE A 103 -20.62 -10.14 -10.66
N GLU A 104 -19.75 -10.90 -9.98
CA GLU A 104 -20.11 -12.24 -9.50
C GLU A 104 -21.15 -12.17 -8.36
N LEU A 105 -21.07 -11.18 -7.46
CA LEU A 105 -22.12 -10.95 -6.45
C LEU A 105 -23.48 -10.64 -7.08
N GLY A 106 -23.51 -9.88 -8.18
CA GLY A 106 -24.69 -9.68 -9.01
C GLY A 106 -25.27 -10.98 -9.53
N ARG A 107 -24.41 -11.84 -10.10
CA ARG A 107 -24.80 -13.15 -10.64
C ARG A 107 -25.33 -14.10 -9.56
N LEU A 108 -24.77 -14.01 -8.34
CA LEU A 108 -25.21 -14.75 -7.16
C LEU A 108 -26.44 -14.15 -6.46
N LYS A 109 -26.97 -13.01 -6.94
CA LYS A 109 -28.06 -12.25 -6.32
C LYS A 109 -27.76 -11.86 -4.86
N SER A 110 -26.51 -11.50 -4.59
CA SER A 110 -25.98 -11.18 -3.26
C SER A 110 -25.24 -9.83 -3.27
N LEU A 111 -25.70 -8.85 -4.06
CA LEU A 111 -25.08 -7.52 -4.08
C LEU A 111 -25.20 -6.84 -2.71
N PRO A 112 -24.13 -6.24 -2.19
CA PRO A 112 -24.19 -5.47 -0.96
C PRO A 112 -24.97 -4.17 -1.17
N LYS A 113 -25.34 -3.51 -0.07
CA LYS A 113 -25.91 -2.16 -0.14
C LYS A 113 -24.85 -1.17 -0.62
N LYS A 114 -23.64 -1.29 -0.08
CA LYS A 114 -22.47 -0.50 -0.43
C LYS A 114 -21.23 -1.37 -0.62
N TYR A 115 -20.42 -0.97 -1.59
CA TYR A 115 -19.07 -1.45 -1.80
C TYR A 115 -18.13 -0.27 -1.52
N TYR A 116 -17.53 -0.28 -0.35
CA TYR A 116 -16.61 0.76 0.07
C TYR A 116 -15.21 0.49 -0.48
N ILE A 117 -14.55 1.53 -0.97
CA ILE A 117 -13.12 1.50 -1.33
C ILE A 117 -12.39 2.50 -0.43
N MET A 118 -11.42 2.03 0.35
CA MET A 118 -10.53 2.91 1.11
C MET A 118 -9.33 3.29 0.24
N GLU A 119 -9.32 4.55 -0.21
CA GLU A 119 -8.32 5.07 -1.15
C GLU A 119 -7.99 6.53 -0.81
N LEU A 120 -6.71 6.83 -0.62
CA LEU A 120 -6.21 8.18 -0.32
C LEU A 120 -5.75 8.91 -1.58
N SER A 121 -5.43 8.19 -2.66
CA SER A 121 -5.01 8.75 -3.95
C SER A 121 -6.20 9.21 -4.77
N GLY A 122 -6.30 10.53 -5.00
CA GLY A 122 -7.32 11.10 -5.88
C GLY A 122 -7.25 10.59 -7.32
N GLN A 123 -6.04 10.27 -7.79
CA GLN A 123 -5.80 9.73 -9.13
C GLN A 123 -6.32 8.30 -9.25
N LEU A 124 -6.00 7.41 -8.30
CA LEU A 124 -6.50 6.04 -8.29
C LEU A 124 -8.02 5.98 -8.13
N LYS A 125 -8.59 6.86 -7.29
CA LYS A 125 -10.04 7.03 -7.18
C LYS A 125 -10.70 7.35 -8.53
N GLN A 126 -10.10 8.24 -9.33
CA GLN A 126 -10.61 8.55 -10.67
C GLN A 126 -10.51 7.35 -11.61
N GLN A 127 -9.38 6.64 -11.59
CA GLN A 127 -9.17 5.44 -12.40
C GLN A 127 -10.17 4.32 -12.04
N GLN A 128 -10.29 3.99 -10.76
CA GLN A 128 -11.24 2.99 -10.24
C GLN A 128 -12.67 3.32 -10.68
N LYS A 129 -13.09 4.58 -10.52
CA LYS A 129 -14.41 5.03 -10.97
C LYS A 129 -14.61 4.84 -12.47
N GLN A 130 -13.59 5.14 -13.28
CA GLN A 130 -13.64 4.94 -14.73
C GLN A 130 -13.75 3.46 -15.09
N THR A 131 -12.96 2.58 -14.45
CA THR A 131 -13.01 1.12 -14.63
C THR A 131 -14.39 0.56 -14.30
N ILE A 132 -14.97 0.99 -13.18
CA ILE A 132 -16.32 0.56 -12.77
C ILE A 132 -17.37 1.08 -13.74
N LEU A 133 -17.31 2.36 -14.13
CA LEU A 133 -18.26 2.94 -15.09
C LEU A 133 -18.20 2.28 -16.46
N SER A 134 -17.03 1.83 -16.92
CA SER A 134 -16.89 1.20 -18.23
C SER A 134 -17.41 -0.24 -18.27
N ILE A 135 -17.43 -0.95 -17.13
CA ILE A 135 -17.78 -2.38 -17.09
C ILE A 135 -19.14 -2.62 -16.42
N LEU A 136 -19.45 -1.93 -15.33
CA LEU A 136 -20.67 -2.07 -14.52
C LEU A 136 -21.31 -0.70 -14.21
N PRO A 137 -21.69 0.10 -15.23
CA PRO A 137 -22.24 1.44 -15.03
C PRO A 137 -23.46 1.46 -14.11
N GLU A 138 -24.27 0.41 -14.11
CA GLU A 138 -25.47 0.27 -13.28
C GLU A 138 -25.17 0.04 -11.79
N LEU A 139 -23.93 -0.30 -11.43
CA LEU A 139 -23.52 -0.56 -10.05
C LEU A 139 -22.67 0.57 -9.44
N VAL A 140 -22.33 1.61 -10.20
CA VAL A 140 -21.45 2.69 -9.72
C VAL A 140 -22.00 3.38 -8.46
N ASP A 141 -23.32 3.55 -8.34
CA ASP A 141 -23.96 4.21 -7.19
C ASP A 141 -23.88 3.39 -5.88
N ARG A 142 -23.54 2.11 -5.99
CA ARG A 142 -23.25 1.26 -4.84
C ARG A 142 -21.80 1.43 -4.35
N VAL A 143 -20.91 1.96 -5.19
CA VAL A 143 -19.50 2.12 -4.84
C VAL A 143 -19.28 3.47 -4.16
N GLU A 144 -18.60 3.45 -3.02
CA GLU A 144 -18.31 4.65 -2.24
C GLU A 144 -16.85 4.67 -1.82
N TRP A 145 -16.15 5.77 -2.13
CA TRP A 145 -14.74 5.93 -1.81
C TRP A 145 -14.58 6.67 -0.50
N LEU A 146 -13.96 6.02 0.48
CA LEU A 146 -13.76 6.52 1.84
C LEU A 146 -12.32 6.97 2.06
N THR A 147 -12.16 7.99 2.90
CA THR A 147 -10.87 8.44 3.43
C THR A 147 -10.67 8.06 4.89
N GLU A 148 -11.71 7.56 5.54
CA GLU A 148 -11.72 7.12 6.94
C GLU A 148 -12.56 5.85 7.10
N LEU A 149 -12.35 5.12 8.20
CA LEU A 149 -13.09 3.89 8.46
C LEU A 149 -14.56 4.21 8.73
N PRO A 150 -15.51 3.47 8.12
CA PRO A 150 -16.92 3.66 8.41
C PRO A 150 -17.24 3.25 9.84
N THR A 151 -18.04 4.05 10.54
CA THR A 151 -18.53 3.71 11.88
C THR A 151 -19.61 2.64 11.79
N GLY A 152 -19.52 1.61 12.63
CA GLY A 152 -20.51 0.53 12.64
C GLY A 152 -20.50 -0.40 11.42
N PHE A 153 -19.35 -0.55 10.76
CA PHE A 153 -19.19 -1.48 9.63
C PHE A 153 -19.50 -2.93 10.03
N SER A 154 -20.28 -3.61 9.20
CA SER A 154 -20.54 -5.04 9.29
C SER A 154 -20.50 -5.64 7.89
N GLY A 155 -19.69 -6.68 7.70
CA GLY A 155 -19.53 -7.32 6.41
C GLY A 155 -18.10 -7.80 6.19
N VAL A 156 -17.61 -7.67 4.95
CA VAL A 156 -16.33 -8.26 4.53
C VAL A 156 -15.30 -7.19 4.24
N VAL A 157 -14.11 -7.36 4.82
CA VAL A 157 -12.94 -6.55 4.47
C VAL A 157 -12.06 -7.33 3.50
N ILE A 158 -11.72 -6.71 2.37
CA ILE A 158 -10.79 -7.23 1.37
C ILE A 158 -9.54 -6.35 1.42
N ALA A 159 -8.36 -6.99 1.49
CA ALA A 159 -7.06 -6.32 1.46
C ALA A 159 -6.07 -7.20 0.69
N ASN A 160 -6.17 -7.17 -0.65
CA ASN A 160 -5.26 -7.93 -1.51
C ASN A 160 -3.96 -7.14 -1.69
N GLU A 161 -2.82 -7.72 -1.29
CA GLU A 161 -1.48 -7.11 -1.46
C GLU A 161 -1.37 -5.70 -0.84
N VAL A 162 -2.04 -5.50 0.29
CA VAL A 162 -1.97 -4.24 1.05
C VAL A 162 -0.91 -4.34 2.15
N LEU A 163 -0.84 -5.48 2.83
CA LEU A 163 -0.02 -5.65 4.03
C LEU A 163 1.48 -5.74 3.73
N ASP A 164 1.85 -6.25 2.56
CA ASP A 164 3.25 -6.35 2.12
C ASP A 164 3.88 -4.99 1.81
N ALA A 165 3.07 -3.98 1.48
CA ALA A 165 3.49 -2.62 1.22
C ALA A 165 3.59 -1.76 2.50
N ILE A 166 3.14 -2.26 3.65
CA ILE A 166 3.22 -1.51 4.92
C ILE A 166 4.69 -1.38 5.34
N PRO A 167 5.17 -0.17 5.71
CA PRO A 167 6.54 0.02 6.14
C PRO A 167 6.89 -0.87 7.34
N ALA A 168 7.96 -1.65 7.20
CA ALA A 168 8.36 -2.64 8.18
C ALA A 168 9.75 -2.33 8.74
N LYS A 169 9.92 -2.60 10.04
CA LYS A 169 11.23 -2.58 10.66
C LYS A 169 11.97 -3.86 10.31
N ARG A 170 13.23 -3.73 9.92
CA ARG A 170 14.14 -4.85 9.75
C ARG A 170 15.04 -4.94 10.97
N LEU A 171 15.23 -6.14 11.50
CA LEU A 171 16.11 -6.37 12.64
C LEU A 171 17.35 -7.13 12.19
N ILE A 172 18.43 -7.01 12.96
CA ILE A 172 19.62 -7.83 12.80
C ILE A 172 20.12 -8.24 14.19
N PHE A 173 20.45 -9.52 14.35
CA PHE A 173 21.14 -10.00 15.53
C PHE A 173 22.63 -9.66 15.42
N SER A 174 23.11 -8.75 16.28
CA SER A 174 24.51 -8.36 16.31
C SER A 174 25.00 -8.08 17.72
N GLY A 175 26.16 -8.64 18.06
CA GLY A 175 26.77 -8.44 19.38
C GLY A 175 25.91 -9.02 20.51
N GLY A 176 25.21 -10.13 20.27
CA GLY A 176 24.39 -10.83 21.27
C GLY A 176 23.02 -10.21 21.54
N ARG A 177 22.56 -9.27 20.70
CA ARG A 177 21.27 -8.59 20.85
C ARG A 177 20.67 -8.29 19.47
N PHE A 178 19.35 -8.11 19.41
CA PHE A 178 18.71 -7.54 18.23
C PHE A 178 18.84 -6.02 18.24
N VAL A 179 19.18 -5.45 17.09
CA VAL A 179 19.11 -4.01 16.81
C VAL A 179 18.34 -3.81 15.51
N GLU A 180 17.82 -2.61 15.27
CA GLU A 180 17.22 -2.29 13.96
C GLU A 180 18.31 -2.21 12.88
N LEU A 181 18.04 -2.76 11.70
CA LEU A 181 18.85 -2.58 10.50
C LEU A 181 18.26 -1.44 9.70
N GLY A 182 18.86 -0.25 9.83
CA GLY A 182 18.45 0.97 9.18
C GLY A 182 19.14 1.22 7.83
N VAL A 183 18.93 2.42 7.30
CA VAL A 183 19.49 2.91 6.05
C VAL A 183 20.25 4.21 6.31
N ASP A 184 21.49 4.25 5.83
CA ASP A 184 22.36 5.43 5.85
C ASP A 184 22.66 5.90 4.41
N PHE A 185 23.20 7.10 4.24
CA PHE A 185 23.61 7.64 2.95
C PHE A 185 25.10 8.01 2.98
N ILE A 186 25.93 7.15 2.38
CA ILE A 186 27.40 7.25 2.43
C ILE A 186 27.93 7.20 1.01
N ASP A 187 28.83 8.12 0.68
CA ASP A 187 29.48 8.24 -0.63
C ASP A 187 28.47 8.23 -1.80
N GLY A 188 27.37 8.95 -1.63
CA GLY A 188 26.32 9.11 -2.64
C GLY A 188 25.41 7.89 -2.84
N ASN A 189 25.40 6.93 -1.92
CA ASN A 189 24.59 5.71 -2.03
C ASN A 189 23.90 5.35 -0.72
N PHE A 190 22.69 4.77 -0.81
CA PHE A 190 22.01 4.17 0.33
C PHE A 190 22.68 2.86 0.74
N GLN A 191 22.98 2.71 2.02
CA GLN A 191 23.66 1.54 2.57
C GLN A 191 22.96 1.03 3.84
N TRP A 192 22.95 -0.30 4.02
CA TRP A 192 22.46 -0.91 5.26
C TRP A 192 23.36 -0.55 6.43
N LYS A 193 22.77 -0.13 7.55
CA LYS A 193 23.50 0.25 8.74
C LYS A 193 22.76 -0.20 10.00
N PRO A 194 23.33 -1.11 10.82
CA PRO A 194 22.77 -1.41 12.13
C PRO A 194 22.71 -0.15 12.99
N LEU A 195 21.59 0.05 13.69
CA LEU A 195 21.43 1.12 14.66
C LEU A 195 22.10 0.73 15.99
N ASP A 196 22.44 1.72 16.81
CA ASP A 196 23.22 1.52 18.02
C ASP A 196 22.41 0.93 19.20
N GLU A 197 21.10 1.21 19.22
CA GLU A 197 20.22 0.86 20.33
C GLU A 197 19.64 -0.55 20.19
N PRO A 198 19.58 -1.34 21.28
CA PRO A 198 18.84 -2.60 21.28
C PRO A 198 17.39 -2.38 20.87
N TYR A 199 16.91 -3.23 19.97
CA TYR A 199 15.49 -3.25 19.65
C TYR A 199 14.70 -3.85 20.82
N SER A 200 13.61 -3.18 21.19
CA SER A 200 12.69 -3.62 22.23
C SER A 200 11.26 -3.28 21.82
N ASN A 201 10.36 -4.24 21.94
CA ASN A 201 8.93 -4.02 21.81
C ASN A 201 8.16 -4.92 22.80
N SER A 202 6.90 -4.59 23.05
CA SER A 202 6.01 -5.38 23.91
C SER A 202 5.03 -6.29 23.16
N LEU A 203 5.03 -6.24 21.82
CA LEU A 203 4.02 -6.85 20.97
C LEU A 203 4.44 -8.21 20.40
N THR A 204 5.74 -8.44 20.25
CA THR A 204 6.32 -9.60 19.57
C THR A 204 7.55 -10.09 20.32
N SER A 205 7.56 -11.38 20.67
CA SER A 205 8.74 -12.01 21.25
C SER A 205 9.82 -12.22 20.18
N LEU A 206 11.04 -11.83 20.49
CA LEU A 206 12.21 -12.14 19.66
C LEU A 206 12.71 -13.57 19.93
N PRO A 207 13.31 -14.23 18.93
CA PRO A 207 13.98 -15.51 19.16
C PRO A 207 15.06 -15.38 20.23
N ALA A 208 15.17 -16.39 21.10
CA ALA A 208 16.10 -16.36 22.24
C ALA A 208 17.57 -16.63 21.85
N ILE A 209 17.80 -17.38 20.77
CA ILE A 209 19.13 -17.76 20.28
C ILE A 209 19.14 -17.59 18.78
N CYS A 210 20.07 -16.78 18.29
CA CYS A 210 20.32 -16.52 16.88
C CYS A 210 21.82 -16.47 16.61
N ASP A 211 22.21 -16.81 15.39
CA ASP A 211 23.57 -16.57 14.91
C ASP A 211 23.77 -15.09 14.56
N GLU A 212 25.02 -14.63 14.63
CA GLU A 212 25.41 -13.28 14.21
C GLU A 212 24.98 -13.03 12.75
N GLY A 213 24.27 -11.92 12.51
CA GLY A 213 23.76 -11.56 11.19
C GLY A 213 22.38 -12.11 10.84
N TYR A 214 21.71 -12.85 11.74
CA TYR A 214 20.31 -13.25 11.55
C TYR A 214 19.41 -12.02 11.40
N THR A 215 18.60 -11.95 10.33
CA THR A 215 17.64 -10.86 10.07
C THR A 215 16.24 -11.38 9.88
#